data_AF-A0A366HIG5-F1
#
_entry.id   AF-A0A366HIG5-F1
#
_cell.length_a   1.000
_cell.length_b   1.000
_cell.length_c   1.000
_cell.angle_alpha   90.00
_cell.angle_beta   90.00
_cell.angle_gamma   90.00
#
_symmetry.space_group_name_H-M   'P 1'
#
loop_
_entity.id
_entity.type
_entity.pdbx_description
1 polymer ?
#
loop_
_entity_poly.entity_id
_entity_poly.type
_entity_poly.pdbx_seq_one_letter_code
_entity_poly.pdbx_strand_id
1 'polypeptide(L)'
;MKTKLMTLALALVTSFAFGHGGVPLGPKGGRLLELSKDETVHAEVTVKDGKFQIALLDKDLKPMKAGEGTLTATTGDRKNPVKLEVTKTETGFTVPVVKDGEWLIVQYKATPKAKAVTARFEYDTGECGECKSPEWLCKCKE
;
A
#
# COMPACT_ATOMS: atom_id res chain seq x y z
N MET A 1 -51.39 41.07 18.42
CA MET A 1 -50.38 41.36 17.38
C MET A 1 -49.56 40.10 17.16
N LYS A 2 -49.61 39.53 15.95
CA LYS A 2 -49.02 38.22 15.63
C LYS A 2 -47.75 38.42 14.80
N THR A 3 -46.64 37.97 15.39
CA THR A 3 -45.51 37.23 14.78
C THR A 3 -44.83 37.81 13.53
N LYS A 4 -43.50 37.93 13.59
CA LYS A 4 -42.55 37.22 12.69
C LYS A 4 -41.10 37.52 13.10
N LEU A 5 -40.51 36.61 13.86
CA LEU A 5 -39.05 36.48 13.95
C LEU A 5 -38.61 35.66 12.72
N MET A 6 -37.84 36.26 11.82
CA MET A 6 -37.12 35.52 10.79
C MET A 6 -35.81 35.01 11.38
N THR A 7 -35.71 33.70 11.56
CA THR A 7 -34.46 33.01 11.90
C THR A 7 -33.90 32.42 10.61
N LEU A 8 -32.83 33.02 10.08
CA LEU A 8 -32.08 32.52 8.93
C LEU A 8 -31.09 31.47 9.44
N ALA A 9 -31.42 30.18 9.27
CA ALA A 9 -30.50 29.09 9.55
C ALA A 9 -29.51 28.96 8.40
N LEU A 10 -28.26 29.39 8.61
CA LEU A 10 -27.16 29.19 7.69
C LEU A 10 -26.71 27.72 7.80
N ALA A 11 -27.11 26.90 6.81
CA ALA A 11 -26.65 25.52 6.70
C ALA A 11 -25.17 25.51 6.31
N LEU A 12 -24.30 25.28 7.29
CA LEU A 12 -22.88 25.03 7.08
C LEU A 12 -22.74 23.60 6.53
N VAL A 13 -22.69 23.46 5.20
CA VAL A 13 -22.34 22.19 4.56
C VAL A 13 -20.82 22.06 4.64
N THR A 14 -20.30 21.56 5.76
CA THR A 14 -18.92 21.08 5.81
C THR A 14 -18.87 19.75 5.07
N SER A 15 -18.48 19.81 3.80
CA SER A 15 -18.00 18.65 3.06
C SER A 15 -16.75 18.14 3.74
N PHE A 16 -16.90 17.22 4.70
CA PHE A 16 -15.78 16.41 5.18
C PHE A 16 -15.36 15.51 4.02
N ALA A 17 -14.43 16.00 3.20
CA ALA A 17 -13.60 15.11 2.42
C ALA A 17 -12.79 14.32 3.46
N PHE A 18 -13.22 13.10 3.77
CA PHE A 18 -12.43 12.13 4.49
C PHE A 18 -11.24 11.76 3.59
N GLY A 19 -10.22 12.60 3.57
CA GLY A 19 -8.92 12.21 3.04
C GLY A 19 -8.40 11.10 3.95
N HIS A 20 -8.32 9.87 3.43
CA HIS A 20 -7.48 8.86 4.08
C HIS A 20 -6.05 9.42 4.08
N GLY A 21 -5.42 9.50 5.26
CA GLY A 21 -4.05 9.97 5.39
C GLY A 21 -3.13 9.27 4.38
N GLY A 22 -2.16 10.02 3.82
CA GLY A 22 -1.25 9.49 2.82
C GLY A 22 -0.41 8.33 3.32
N VAL A 23 0.20 7.65 2.36
CA VAL A 23 0.89 6.38 2.58
C VAL A 23 2.40 6.58 2.47
N PRO A 24 3.22 5.82 3.22
CA PRO A 24 4.66 5.93 3.11
C PRO A 24 5.13 5.49 1.73
N LEU A 25 5.95 6.32 1.09
CA LEU A 25 6.51 6.08 -0.23
C LEU A 25 8.00 5.82 -0.14
N GLY A 26 8.49 4.92 -0.99
CA GLY A 26 9.91 4.60 -1.11
C GLY A 26 10.66 5.59 -2.02
N PRO A 27 11.98 5.41 -2.16
CA PRO A 27 12.85 6.31 -2.95
C PRO A 27 12.50 6.40 -4.43
N LYS A 28 11.79 5.41 -4.99
CA LYS A 28 11.32 5.40 -6.38
C LYS A 28 9.85 5.83 -6.51
N GLY A 29 9.24 6.35 -5.43
CA GLY A 29 7.84 6.77 -5.40
C GLY A 29 6.85 5.61 -5.35
N GLY A 30 7.31 4.38 -5.08
CA GLY A 30 6.45 3.22 -4.88
C GLY A 30 5.90 3.13 -3.46
N ARG A 31 4.95 2.21 -3.25
CA ARG A 31 4.37 1.95 -1.93
C ARG A 31 5.39 1.27 -1.03
N LEU A 32 5.74 1.88 0.11
CA LEU A 32 6.66 1.31 1.07
C LEU A 32 5.92 0.37 2.03
N LEU A 33 6.50 -0.81 2.26
CA LEU A 33 6.00 -1.85 3.17
C LEU A 33 7.10 -2.19 4.18
N GLU A 34 6.72 -2.35 5.45
CA GLU A 34 7.60 -2.88 6.48
C GLU A 34 7.55 -4.42 6.45
N LEU A 35 8.71 -5.08 6.28
CA LEU A 35 8.83 -6.54 6.16
C LEU A 35 9.64 -7.19 7.29
N SER A 36 10.04 -6.41 8.28
CA SER A 36 10.53 -6.90 9.57
C SER A 36 9.73 -6.24 10.69
N LYS A 37 10.01 -6.56 11.96
CA LYS A 37 9.35 -5.92 13.12
C LYS A 37 10.20 -4.82 13.75
N ASP A 38 11.43 -4.71 13.29
CA ASP A 38 12.50 -3.85 13.79
C ASP A 38 12.94 -2.86 12.71
N GLU A 39 12.12 -2.68 11.66
CA GLU A 39 12.36 -1.75 10.54
C GLU A 39 13.72 -1.97 9.82
N THR A 40 14.29 -3.17 9.92
CA THR A 40 15.55 -3.53 9.25
C THR A 40 15.37 -3.97 7.80
N VAL A 41 14.17 -4.43 7.44
CA VAL A 41 13.83 -4.86 6.07
C VAL A 41 12.54 -4.20 5.64
N HIS A 42 12.60 -3.44 4.56
CA HIS A 42 11.46 -2.85 3.89
C HIS A 42 11.29 -3.45 2.49
N ALA A 43 10.14 -3.22 1.90
CA ALA A 43 9.96 -3.37 0.45
C ALA A 43 9.32 -2.13 -0.14
N GLU A 44 9.82 -1.71 -1.30
CA GLU A 44 9.15 -0.73 -2.14
C GLU A 44 8.45 -1.44 -3.29
N VAL A 45 7.14 -1.22 -3.41
CA VAL A 45 6.28 -1.78 -4.45
C VAL A 45 6.05 -0.75 -5.55
N THR A 46 6.48 -1.07 -6.76
CA THR A 46 6.21 -0.26 -7.97
C THR A 46 5.51 -1.11 -9.02
N VAL A 47 4.82 -0.49 -9.98
CA VAL A 47 4.25 -1.21 -11.13
C VAL A 47 5.15 -1.01 -12.34
N LYS A 48 5.59 -2.11 -12.95
CA LYS A 48 6.35 -2.10 -14.20
C LYS A 48 5.99 -3.34 -15.02
N ASP A 49 5.73 -3.15 -16.32
CA ASP A 49 5.42 -4.21 -17.27
C ASP A 49 4.24 -5.10 -16.82
N GLY A 50 3.20 -4.49 -16.23
CA GLY A 50 2.02 -5.19 -15.72
C GLY A 50 2.27 -6.07 -14.48
N LYS A 51 3.41 -5.90 -13.81
CA LYS A 51 3.79 -6.63 -12.60
C LYS A 51 4.14 -5.68 -11.47
N PHE A 52 3.82 -6.09 -10.25
CA PHE A 52 4.38 -5.45 -9.07
C PHE A 52 5.84 -5.86 -8.92
N GLN A 53 6.72 -4.88 -8.88
CA GLN A 53 8.12 -5.03 -8.51
C GLN A 53 8.23 -4.74 -7.03
N ILE A 54 8.61 -5.75 -6.24
CA ILE A 54 8.77 -5.68 -4.79
C ILE A 54 10.27 -5.66 -4.51
N ALA A 55 10.87 -4.46 -4.51
CA ALA A 55 12.30 -4.28 -4.27
C ALA A 55 12.56 -4.27 -2.76
N LEU A 56 13.46 -5.13 -2.28
CA LEU A 56 13.84 -5.14 -0.87
C LEU A 56 14.81 -3.99 -0.58
N LEU A 57 14.57 -3.31 0.53
CA LEU A 57 15.38 -2.21 1.01
C LEU A 57 15.83 -2.47 2.45
N ASP A 58 17.01 -1.96 2.80
CA ASP A 58 17.49 -1.95 4.18
C ASP A 58 16.84 -0.84 5.03
N LYS A 59 17.30 -0.69 6.27
CA LYS A 59 16.87 0.36 7.21
C LYS A 59 17.10 1.80 6.70
N ASP A 60 18.03 1.98 5.77
CA ASP A 60 18.37 3.28 5.18
C ASP A 60 17.67 3.48 3.83
N LEU A 61 16.69 2.63 3.52
CA LEU A 61 15.94 2.58 2.26
C LEU A 61 16.81 2.34 1.03
N LYS A 62 17.96 1.66 1.19
CA LYS A 62 18.84 1.30 0.07
C LYS A 62 18.54 -0.12 -0.42
N PRO A 63 18.65 -0.38 -1.74
CA PRO A 63 18.46 -1.73 -2.29
C PRO A 63 19.33 -2.77 -1.61
N MET A 64 18.73 -3.90 -1.24
CA MET A 64 19.43 -5.05 -0.68
C MET A 64 19.15 -6.33 -1.48
N LYS A 65 20.01 -7.34 -1.31
CA LYS A 65 19.83 -8.65 -1.96
C LYS A 65 18.73 -9.46 -1.28
N ALA A 66 17.99 -10.22 -2.08
CA ALA A 66 16.95 -11.12 -1.57
C ALA A 66 17.50 -12.32 -0.79
N GLY A 67 18.77 -12.68 -0.98
CA GLY A 67 19.48 -13.67 -0.15
C GLY A 67 18.72 -15.00 -0.02
N GLU A 68 18.53 -15.49 1.20
CA GLU A 68 17.68 -16.66 1.51
C GLU A 68 16.20 -16.31 1.71
N GLY A 69 15.85 -15.03 1.63
CA GLY A 69 14.52 -14.53 1.89
C GLY A 69 13.48 -15.13 0.95
N THR A 70 12.29 -15.41 1.48
CA THR A 70 11.17 -15.96 0.72
C THR A 70 9.95 -15.05 0.88
N LEU A 71 9.13 -14.99 -0.15
CA LEU A 71 7.91 -14.20 -0.17
C LEU A 71 6.77 -15.06 -0.74
N THR A 72 5.62 -15.01 -0.07
CA THR A 72 4.36 -15.48 -0.64
C THR A 72 3.45 -14.29 -0.84
N ALA A 73 2.72 -14.27 -1.95
CA ALA A 73 1.75 -13.22 -2.26
C ALA A 73 0.37 -13.84 -2.49
N THR A 74 -0.66 -13.16 -1.98
CA THR A 74 -2.07 -13.59 -2.05
C THR A 74 -2.94 -12.37 -2.32
N THR A 75 -4.03 -12.58 -3.05
CA THR A 75 -5.09 -11.60 -3.29
C THR A 75 -6.47 -12.23 -3.10
N GLY A 76 -7.54 -11.53 -3.51
CA GLY A 76 -8.92 -11.94 -3.30
C GLY A 76 -9.43 -11.58 -1.91
N ASP A 77 -10.58 -12.16 -1.55
CA ASP A 77 -11.22 -11.92 -0.26
C ASP A 77 -10.75 -12.92 0.81
N ARG A 78 -11.01 -12.61 2.09
CA ARG A 78 -10.58 -13.46 3.21
C ARG A 78 -11.17 -14.88 3.16
N LYS A 79 -12.34 -15.07 2.55
CA LYS A 79 -13.02 -16.37 2.41
C LYS A 79 -12.47 -17.15 1.20
N ASN A 80 -12.05 -16.45 0.15
CA ASN A 80 -11.57 -17.01 -1.11
C ASN A 80 -10.19 -16.43 -1.50
N PRO A 81 -9.13 -16.76 -0.75
CA PRO A 81 -7.79 -16.27 -1.07
C PRO A 81 -7.27 -16.89 -2.37
N VAL A 82 -6.71 -16.06 -3.24
CA VAL A 82 -6.06 -16.47 -4.50
C VAL A 82 -4.56 -16.30 -4.35
N LYS A 83 -3.79 -17.39 -4.44
CA LYS A 83 -2.33 -17.34 -4.37
C LYS A 83 -1.77 -16.80 -5.70
N LEU A 84 -0.86 -15.84 -5.60
CA LEU A 84 -0.15 -15.27 -6.75
C LEU A 84 1.17 -16.00 -7.00
N GLU A 85 1.57 -16.05 -8.27
CA GLU A 85 2.93 -16.48 -8.63
C GLU A 85 3.95 -15.46 -8.14
N VAL A 86 5.03 -15.94 -7.52
CA VAL A 86 6.13 -15.10 -7.03
C VAL A 86 7.41 -15.52 -7.73
N THR A 87 8.00 -14.58 -8.48
CA THR A 87 9.33 -14.74 -9.06
C THR A 87 10.33 -14.03 -8.17
N LYS A 88 11.35 -14.73 -7.68
CA LYS A 88 12.45 -14.12 -6.94
C LYS A 88 13.44 -13.48 -7.90
N THR A 89 13.89 -12.28 -7.58
CA THR A 89 14.94 -11.55 -8.32
C THR A 89 16.17 -11.38 -7.42
N GLU A 90 17.25 -10.80 -7.94
CA GLU A 90 18.45 -10.54 -7.13
C GLU A 90 18.16 -9.61 -5.95
N THR A 91 17.33 -8.59 -6.16
CA THR A 91 17.06 -7.50 -5.21
C THR A 91 15.62 -7.49 -4.68
N GLY A 92 14.88 -8.59 -4.84
CA GLY A 92 13.55 -8.74 -4.29
C GLY A 92 12.70 -9.77 -5.02
N PHE A 93 11.49 -9.36 -5.39
CA PHE A 93 10.48 -10.24 -5.98
C PHE A 93 9.63 -9.52 -7.01
N THR A 94 8.98 -10.30 -7.87
CA THR A 94 7.98 -9.81 -8.81
C THR A 94 6.72 -10.68 -8.71
N VAL A 95 5.55 -10.05 -8.74
CA VAL A 95 4.25 -10.72 -8.72
C VAL A 95 3.30 -10.09 -9.74
N PRO A 96 2.28 -10.80 -10.24
CA PRO A 96 1.23 -10.20 -11.07
C PRO A 96 0.56 -9.03 -10.35
N VAL A 97 0.19 -7.99 -11.10
CA VAL A 97 -0.69 -6.93 -10.59
C VAL A 97 -2.08 -7.52 -10.31
N VAL A 98 -2.67 -7.14 -9.18
CA VAL A 98 -4.03 -7.54 -8.77
C VAL A 98 -5.06 -6.61 -9.41
N LYS A 99 -6.35 -6.95 -9.35
CA LYS A 99 -7.36 -6.04 -9.90
C LYS A 99 -7.47 -4.77 -9.04
N ASP A 100 -7.96 -3.71 -9.64
CA ASP A 100 -8.30 -2.49 -8.93
C ASP A 100 -9.26 -2.78 -7.76
N GLY A 101 -8.99 -2.21 -6.59
CA GLY A 101 -9.71 -2.46 -5.34
C GLY A 101 -9.42 -3.82 -4.68
N GLU A 102 -8.59 -4.68 -5.26
CA GLU A 102 -8.15 -5.90 -4.60
C GLU A 102 -6.95 -5.64 -3.67
N TRP A 103 -6.88 -6.44 -2.60
CA TRP A 103 -5.76 -6.39 -1.68
C TRP A 103 -4.59 -7.22 -2.21
N LEU A 104 -3.38 -6.65 -2.16
CA LEU A 104 -2.16 -7.42 -2.22
C LEU A 104 -1.69 -7.70 -0.79
N ILE A 105 -1.60 -8.98 -0.43
CA ILE A 105 -1.10 -9.44 0.86
C ILE A 105 0.21 -10.19 0.62
N VAL A 106 1.29 -9.73 1.20
CA VAL A 106 2.60 -10.38 1.14
C VAL A 106 3.00 -10.90 2.51
N GLN A 107 3.59 -12.09 2.54
CA GLN A 107 4.21 -12.64 3.74
C GLN A 107 5.67 -12.92 3.43
N TYR A 108 6.55 -12.19 4.08
CA TYR A 108 7.99 -12.27 3.87
C TYR A 108 8.65 -13.00 5.04
N LYS A 109 9.63 -13.86 4.74
CA LYS A 109 10.55 -14.43 5.72
C LYS A 109 11.97 -14.08 5.30
N ALA A 110 12.72 -13.42 6.17
CA ALA A 110 14.12 -13.07 5.89
C ALA A 110 15.03 -14.29 5.75
N THR A 111 14.74 -15.36 6.50
CA THR A 111 15.43 -16.66 6.44
C THR A 111 14.42 -17.80 6.54
N PRO A 112 14.77 -19.05 6.19
CA PRO A 112 13.86 -20.18 6.28
C PRO A 112 13.30 -20.44 7.69
N LYS A 113 14.06 -20.05 8.74
CA LYS A 113 13.68 -20.21 10.15
C LYS A 113 12.99 -18.97 10.73
N ALA A 114 12.97 -17.85 10.01
CA ALA A 114 12.33 -16.62 10.48
C ALA A 114 10.80 -16.76 10.51
N LYS A 115 10.17 -16.05 11.45
CA LYS A 115 8.72 -15.85 11.42
C LYS A 115 8.35 -14.98 10.22
N ALA A 116 7.23 -15.30 9.59
CA ALA A 116 6.73 -14.50 8.49
C ALA A 116 6.20 -13.14 9.01
N VAL A 117 6.56 -12.07 8.33
CA VAL A 117 5.98 -10.74 8.52
C VAL A 117 4.98 -10.52 7.40
N THR A 118 3.76 -10.12 7.76
CA THR A 118 2.69 -9.87 6.79
C THR A 118 2.55 -8.37 6.58
N ALA A 119 2.65 -7.94 5.33
CA ALA A 119 2.32 -6.58 4.91
C ALA A 119 1.22 -6.66 3.86
N ARG A 120 0.39 -5.61 3.78
CA ARG A 120 -0.72 -5.55 2.84
C ARG A 120 -1.04 -4.12 2.46
N PHE A 121 -1.54 -3.94 1.25
CA PHE A 121 -2.16 -2.70 0.80
C PHE A 121 -3.28 -3.03 -0.18
N GLU A 122 -4.25 -2.13 -0.30
CA GLU A 122 -5.27 -2.17 -1.34
C GLU A 122 -4.73 -1.50 -2.60
N TYR A 123 -4.85 -2.18 -3.74
CA TYR A 123 -4.47 -1.61 -5.04
C TYR A 123 -5.61 -0.74 -5.58
N ASP A 124 -5.85 0.39 -4.91
CA ASP A 124 -6.82 1.40 -5.33
C ASP A 124 -6.17 2.36 -6.31
N THR A 125 -6.49 2.20 -7.59
CA THR A 125 -6.01 3.04 -8.70
C THR A 125 -6.85 4.30 -8.90
N GLY A 126 -7.89 4.51 -8.07
CA GLY A 126 -8.66 5.74 -8.02
C GLY A 126 -7.76 6.96 -7.85
N GLU A 127 -8.12 8.06 -8.48
CA GLU A 127 -7.35 9.31 -8.39
C GLU A 127 -7.68 10.05 -7.10
N CYS A 128 -6.67 10.27 -6.26
CA CYS A 128 -6.81 11.16 -5.11
C CYS A 128 -7.12 12.58 -5.58
N GLY A 129 -8.23 13.14 -5.09
CA GLY A 129 -8.74 14.44 -5.51
C GLY A 129 -7.76 15.61 -5.29
N GLU A 130 -6.88 15.49 -4.30
CA GLU A 130 -5.94 16.53 -3.89
C GLU A 130 -4.57 16.36 -4.56
N CYS A 131 -3.88 15.23 -4.35
CA CYS A 131 -2.52 15.04 -4.86
C CYS A 131 -2.46 14.43 -6.26
N LYS A 132 -3.61 14.11 -6.87
CA LYS A 132 -3.73 13.58 -8.25
C LYS A 132 -2.92 12.31 -8.51
N SER A 133 -2.60 11.60 -7.44
CA SER A 133 -1.90 10.32 -7.49
C SER A 133 -2.92 9.21 -7.29
N PRO A 134 -2.67 7.99 -7.79
CA PRO A 134 -3.47 6.83 -7.41
C PRO A 134 -3.55 6.69 -5.88
N GLU A 135 -4.70 6.33 -5.33
CA GLU A 135 -4.91 6.25 -3.87
C GLU A 135 -3.92 5.30 -3.19
N TRP A 136 -3.54 4.19 -3.84
CA TRP A 136 -2.51 3.28 -3.33
C TRP A 136 -1.11 3.90 -3.19
N LEU A 137 -0.90 5.09 -3.79
CA LEU A 137 0.29 5.96 -3.72
C LEU A 137 -0.02 7.38 -3.20
N CYS A 138 -1.16 7.59 -2.53
CA CYS A 138 -1.54 8.90 -2.02
C CYS A 138 -0.46 9.48 -1.09
N LYS A 139 -0.06 10.73 -1.32
CA LYS A 139 0.98 11.44 -0.53
C LYS A 139 0.42 12.59 0.31
N CYS A 140 -0.90 12.74 0.36
CA CYS A 140 -1.54 13.77 1.16
C CYS A 140 -1.14 13.61 2.63
N LYS A 141 -0.98 14.74 3.32
CA LYS A 141 -0.88 14.71 4.78
C LYS A 141 -2.30 14.82 5.32
N GLU A 142 -2.56 14.15 6.44
CA GLU A 142 -3.78 14.42 7.22
C GLU A 142 -3.89 15.91 7.60
#